data_AF-A0A2D4XCI1-F1
#
_entry.id   AF-A0A2D4XCI1-F1
#
_cell.length_a   1.000
_cell.length_b   1.000
_cell.length_c   1.000
_cell.angle_alpha   90.00
_cell.angle_beta   90.00
_cell.angle_gamma   90.00
#
_symmetry.space_group_name_H-M   'P 1'
#
loop_
_entity.id
_entity.type
_entity.pdbx_description
1 polymer ?
#
loop_
_entity_poly.entity_id
_entity_poly.type
_entity_poly.pdbx_seq_one_letter_code
_entity_poly.pdbx_strand_id
1 'polypeptide(L)'
;GGEETKIALGVHSGDHEIYPDCRPEFYEAIGEAFRTGNWDSHLVSFHLPYIEGDKEAILTDSDEAIRFLGLDFDTVFANTNTSYNPDELGRSSGKSGADVERILAFHAIGRKDPVEYVDGWEAALANALIENEKHEAGL
;
A
#
# COMPACT_ATOMS: atom_id res chain seq x y z
N GLY A 1 9.60 -22.61 26.38
CA GLY A 1 8.47 -22.71 25.46
C GLY A 1 8.72 -21.72 24.34
N GLY A 2 8.34 -22.05 23.11
CA GLY A 2 8.43 -21.10 21.99
C GLY A 2 7.37 -20.00 22.10
N GLU A 3 7.59 -18.90 21.39
CA GLU A 3 6.71 -17.72 21.34
C GLU A 3 5.97 -17.70 20.00
N GLU A 4 4.67 -17.38 20.01
CA GLU A 4 3.92 -17.16 18.78
C GLU A 4 4.47 -15.95 18.02
N THR A 5 4.83 -16.14 16.77
CA THR A 5 5.45 -15.15 15.90
C THR A 5 4.61 -14.95 14.64
N LYS A 6 4.42 -13.69 14.25
CA LYS A 6 3.77 -13.34 12.98
C LYS A 6 4.76 -12.71 12.02
N ILE A 7 4.78 -13.20 10.79
CA ILE A 7 5.45 -12.54 9.67
C ILE A 7 4.40 -11.68 8.98
N ALA A 8 4.47 -10.37 9.19
CA ALA A 8 3.54 -9.42 8.57
C ALA A 8 4.10 -8.90 7.23
N LEU A 9 3.29 -8.95 6.18
CA LEU A 9 3.62 -8.36 4.87
C LEU A 9 2.47 -7.47 4.40
N GLY A 10 2.82 -6.34 3.79
CA GLY A 10 1.86 -5.36 3.26
C GLY A 10 1.42 -5.61 1.82
N VAL A 11 1.37 -6.87 1.37
CA VAL A 11 0.86 -7.20 0.03
C VAL A 11 -0.62 -6.88 -0.10
N HIS A 12 -1.03 -6.44 -1.29
CA HIS A 12 -2.41 -6.01 -1.53
C HIS A 12 -2.94 -6.41 -2.90
N SER A 13 -4.26 -6.30 -3.08
CA SER A 13 -4.95 -6.81 -4.28
C SER A 13 -4.50 -6.13 -5.57
N GLY A 14 -4.19 -4.83 -5.52
CA GLY A 14 -3.62 -4.10 -6.66
C GLY A 14 -2.32 -4.70 -7.22
N ASP A 15 -1.51 -5.37 -6.39
CA ASP A 15 -0.29 -6.01 -6.87
C ASP A 15 -0.57 -7.34 -7.61
N HIS A 16 -1.72 -7.99 -7.37
CA HIS A 16 -2.02 -9.32 -7.93
C HIS A 16 -2.03 -9.36 -9.46
N GLU A 17 -2.46 -8.26 -10.07
CA GLU A 17 -2.56 -8.11 -11.52
C GLU A 17 -1.18 -8.04 -12.18
N ILE A 18 -0.20 -7.47 -11.47
CA ILE A 18 1.14 -7.20 -11.98
C ILE A 18 2.13 -8.30 -11.55
N TYR A 19 2.02 -8.78 -10.31
CA TYR A 19 3.00 -9.62 -9.63
C TYR A 19 2.38 -10.94 -9.15
N PRO A 20 2.79 -12.10 -9.71
CA PRO A 20 2.22 -13.40 -9.33
C PRO A 20 2.56 -13.84 -7.91
N ASP A 21 3.63 -13.29 -7.32
CA ASP A 21 4.07 -13.51 -5.94
C ASP A 21 3.30 -12.69 -4.90
N CYS A 22 2.43 -11.77 -5.32
CA CYS A 22 1.53 -11.08 -4.40
C CYS A 22 0.22 -11.83 -4.15
N ARG A 23 -0.07 -12.89 -4.92
CA ARG A 23 -1.38 -13.57 -4.90
C ARG A 23 -1.55 -14.51 -3.70
N PRO A 24 -2.80 -14.74 -3.23
CA PRO A 24 -3.09 -15.64 -2.12
C PRO A 24 -2.51 -17.05 -2.29
N GLU A 25 -2.55 -17.60 -3.50
CA GLU A 25 -2.07 -18.97 -3.77
C GLU A 25 -0.56 -19.09 -3.58
N PHE A 26 0.19 -18.01 -3.86
CA PHE A 26 1.63 -17.99 -3.60
C PHE A 26 1.90 -18.05 -2.09
N TYR A 27 1.18 -17.27 -1.30
CA TYR A 27 1.34 -17.25 0.16
C TYR A 27 0.89 -18.55 0.83
N GLU A 28 -0.14 -19.21 0.29
CA GLU A 28 -0.52 -20.56 0.70
C GLU A 28 0.61 -21.57 0.43
N ALA A 29 1.16 -21.57 -0.80
CA ALA A 29 2.21 -22.49 -1.21
C ALA A 29 3.52 -22.29 -0.42
N ILE A 30 3.97 -21.04 -0.25
CA ILE A 30 5.19 -20.74 0.50
C ILE A 30 4.99 -21.02 2.00
N GLY A 31 3.78 -20.82 2.54
CA GLY A 31 3.44 -21.18 3.91
C GLY A 31 3.42 -22.68 4.16
N GLU A 32 2.95 -23.48 3.21
CA GLU A 32 3.04 -24.94 3.30
C GLU A 32 4.50 -25.42 3.24
N ALA A 33 5.30 -24.85 2.33
CA ALA A 33 6.72 -25.16 2.22
C ALA A 33 7.47 -24.81 3.52
N PHE A 34 7.20 -23.63 4.09
CA PHE A 34 7.77 -23.19 5.37
C PHE A 34 7.38 -24.13 6.51
N ARG A 35 6.10 -24.53 6.59
CA ARG A 35 5.61 -25.44 7.63
C ARG A 35 6.23 -26.83 7.54
N THR A 36 6.41 -27.34 6.33
CA THR A 36 7.02 -28.66 6.06
C THR A 36 8.52 -28.66 6.38
N GLY A 37 9.22 -27.57 6.09
CA GLY A 37 10.68 -27.48 6.25
C GLY A 37 11.17 -27.28 7.68
N ASN A 38 10.30 -26.88 8.61
CA ASN A 38 10.70 -26.40 9.94
C ASN A 38 9.99 -27.13 11.09
N TRP A 39 10.71 -27.39 12.19
CA TRP A 39 10.11 -27.79 13.46
C TRP A 39 9.35 -26.61 14.11
N ASP A 40 8.36 -26.93 14.95
CA ASP A 40 7.53 -25.97 15.68
C ASP A 40 6.92 -24.86 14.80
N SER A 41 6.70 -25.16 13.51
CA SER A 41 6.21 -24.20 12.52
C SER A 41 4.78 -23.70 12.80
N HIS A 42 4.03 -24.40 13.65
CA HIS A 42 2.74 -23.93 14.17
C HIS A 42 2.84 -22.65 15.02
N LEU A 43 4.03 -22.30 15.51
CA LEU A 43 4.29 -21.05 16.23
C LEU A 43 4.52 -19.86 15.30
N VAL A 44 4.66 -20.07 13.99
CA VAL A 44 4.90 -19.01 13.01
C VAL A 44 3.73 -18.95 12.04
N SER A 45 3.17 -17.76 11.84
CA SER A 45 2.07 -17.53 10.90
C SER A 45 2.31 -16.29 10.05
N PHE A 46 1.72 -16.27 8.85
CA PHE A 46 1.67 -15.05 8.04
C PHE A 46 0.51 -14.15 8.49
N HIS A 47 0.75 -12.85 8.46
CA HIS A 47 -0.26 -11.83 8.66
C HIS A 47 -0.29 -10.91 7.44
N LEU A 48 -1.31 -11.09 6.59
CA LEU A 48 -1.43 -10.42 5.29
C LEU A 48 -2.74 -9.61 5.28
N PRO A 49 -2.83 -8.53 6.09
CA PRO A 49 -4.11 -7.85 6.35
C PRO A 49 -4.74 -7.23 5.09
N TYR A 50 -3.93 -6.95 4.07
CA TYR A 50 -4.36 -6.21 2.90
C TYR A 50 -4.43 -7.05 1.63
N ILE A 51 -4.22 -8.37 1.69
CA ILE A 51 -4.10 -9.19 0.48
C ILE A 51 -5.35 -9.15 -0.41
N GLU A 52 -6.53 -8.94 0.17
CA GLU A 52 -7.78 -8.73 -0.57
C GLU A 52 -8.22 -7.25 -0.62
N GLY A 53 -7.45 -6.34 0.00
CA GLY A 53 -7.75 -4.92 0.13
C GLY A 53 -7.02 -4.07 -0.90
N ASP A 54 -7.56 -2.89 -1.18
CA ASP A 54 -6.96 -1.88 -2.04
C ASP A 54 -6.23 -0.79 -1.22
N LYS A 55 -5.75 0.26 -1.89
CA LYS A 55 -5.06 1.37 -1.21
C LYS A 55 -5.98 2.22 -0.34
N GLU A 56 -7.27 2.29 -0.64
CA GLU A 56 -8.24 2.98 0.21
C GLU A 56 -8.42 2.23 1.54
N ALA A 57 -8.52 0.90 1.49
CA ALA A 57 -8.59 0.05 2.66
C ALA A 57 -7.33 0.18 3.54
N ILE A 58 -6.14 0.19 2.94
CA ILE A 58 -4.87 0.41 3.66
C ILE A 58 -4.86 1.77 4.36
N LEU A 59 -5.30 2.83 3.68
CA LEU A 59 -5.28 4.18 4.22
C LEU A 59 -6.30 4.36 5.36
N THR A 60 -7.46 3.72 5.24
CA THR A 60 -8.50 3.71 6.28
C THR A 60 -8.03 2.96 7.53
N ASP A 61 -7.47 1.75 7.37
CA ASP A 61 -6.90 0.98 8.48
C ASP A 61 -5.74 1.73 9.15
N SER A 62 -4.90 2.40 8.35
CA SER A 62 -3.82 3.25 8.85
C SER A 62 -4.33 4.42 9.70
N ASP A 63 -5.44 5.07 9.33
CA ASP A 63 -6.03 6.15 10.13
C ASP A 63 -6.48 5.65 11.51
N GLU A 64 -7.14 4.48 11.55
CA GLU A 64 -7.56 3.86 12.81
C GLU A 64 -6.35 3.51 13.69
N ALA A 65 -5.31 2.90 13.11
CA ALA A 65 -4.09 2.54 13.82
C ALA A 65 -3.33 3.77 14.36
N ILE A 66 -3.19 4.81 13.54
CA ILE A 66 -2.53 6.08 13.91
C ILE A 66 -3.27 6.74 15.08
N ARG A 67 -4.60 6.80 15.02
CA ARG A 67 -5.43 7.33 16.12
C ARG A 67 -5.28 6.51 17.39
N PHE A 68 -5.30 5.19 17.29
CA PHE A 68 -5.11 4.29 18.43
C PHE A 68 -3.76 4.49 19.12
N LEU A 69 -2.70 4.73 18.33
CA LEU A 69 -1.34 4.98 18.83
C LEU A 69 -1.13 6.42 19.32
N GLY A 70 -2.10 7.33 19.13
CA GLY A 70 -1.97 8.74 19.48
C GLY A 70 -0.94 9.48 18.62
N LEU A 71 -0.76 9.05 17.38
CA LEU A 71 0.15 9.67 16.41
C LEU A 71 -0.59 10.70 15.55
N ASP A 72 0.17 11.58 14.91
CA ASP A 72 -0.36 12.54 13.94
C ASP A 72 -0.32 11.94 12.53
N PHE A 73 -1.49 11.89 11.87
CA PHE A 73 -1.63 11.25 10.56
C PHE A 73 -0.77 11.93 9.50
N ASP A 74 -0.77 13.26 9.45
CA ASP A 74 -0.09 14.01 8.41
C ASP A 74 1.42 13.87 8.56
N THR A 75 1.91 13.86 9.80
CA THR A 75 3.31 13.56 10.12
C THR A 75 3.68 12.16 9.66
N VAL A 76 2.88 11.12 9.95
CA VAL A 76 3.18 9.75 9.51
C VAL A 76 3.29 9.68 7.99
N PHE A 77 2.28 10.18 7.27
CA PHE A 77 2.24 10.06 5.82
C PHE A 77 3.22 10.99 5.09
N ALA A 78 3.57 12.15 5.65
CA ALA A 78 4.64 13.02 5.12
C ALA A 78 6.03 12.34 5.21
N ASN A 79 6.19 11.36 6.09
CA ASN A 79 7.43 10.60 6.26
C ASN A 79 7.43 9.25 5.50
N THR A 80 6.52 9.07 4.55
CA THR A 80 6.49 7.90 3.66
C THR A 80 6.97 8.27 2.24
N ASN A 81 7.49 7.29 1.49
CA ASN A 81 7.86 7.48 0.09
C ASN A 81 7.20 6.40 -0.77
N THR A 82 6.48 6.82 -1.81
CA THR A 82 5.75 5.94 -2.73
C THR A 82 6.16 6.15 -4.20
N SER A 83 6.78 7.29 -4.54
CA SER A 83 7.03 7.65 -5.93
C SER A 83 8.17 6.85 -6.53
N TYR A 84 7.98 6.31 -7.74
CA TYR A 84 9.05 5.61 -8.48
C TYR A 84 9.95 6.54 -9.29
N ASN A 85 9.55 7.80 -9.45
CA ASN A 85 10.23 8.77 -10.28
C ASN A 85 10.25 10.16 -9.62
N PRO A 86 10.79 10.30 -8.40
CA PRO A 86 10.88 11.59 -7.74
C PRO A 86 11.84 12.53 -8.50
N ASP A 87 11.67 13.84 -8.29
CA ASP A 87 12.63 14.83 -8.79
C ASP A 87 13.95 14.83 -7.98
N GLU A 88 14.90 15.69 -8.36
CA GLU A 88 16.20 15.80 -7.69
C GLU A 88 16.10 16.22 -6.20
N LEU A 89 14.95 16.76 -5.78
CA LEU A 89 14.67 17.16 -4.40
C LEU A 89 13.90 16.08 -3.63
N GLY A 90 13.58 14.94 -4.26
CA GLY A 90 12.84 13.83 -3.67
C GLY A 90 11.32 14.00 -3.70
N ARG A 91 10.79 15.00 -4.41
CA ARG A 91 9.34 15.26 -4.48
C ARG A 91 8.68 14.30 -5.46
N SER A 92 7.47 13.84 -5.14
CA SER A 92 6.74 12.92 -6.01
C SER A 92 6.39 13.61 -7.33
N SER A 93 6.55 12.89 -8.45
CA SER A 93 6.16 13.41 -9.75
C SER A 93 4.65 13.61 -9.90
N GLY A 94 3.85 12.85 -9.13
CA GLY A 94 2.40 12.77 -9.27
C GLY A 94 1.92 12.02 -10.52
N LYS A 95 2.81 11.30 -11.21
CA LYS A 95 2.58 10.75 -12.56
C LYS A 95 2.86 9.26 -12.72
N SER A 96 3.60 8.63 -11.80
CA SER A 96 3.76 7.17 -11.85
C SER A 96 2.48 6.46 -11.41
N GLY A 97 2.31 5.18 -11.79
CA GLY A 97 1.15 4.40 -11.34
C GLY A 97 1.01 4.37 -9.82
N ALA A 98 2.13 4.21 -9.10
CA ALA A 98 2.14 4.25 -7.64
C ALA A 98 1.72 5.62 -7.06
N ASP A 99 2.12 6.73 -7.71
CA ASP A 99 1.67 8.07 -7.33
C ASP A 99 0.16 8.22 -7.54
N VAL A 100 -0.35 7.81 -8.71
CA VAL A 100 -1.76 7.91 -9.09
C VAL A 100 -2.63 7.16 -8.09
N GLU A 101 -2.33 5.89 -7.78
CA GLU A 101 -3.13 5.10 -6.84
C GLU A 101 -3.11 5.71 -5.43
N ARG A 102 -1.97 6.25 -4.99
CA ARG A 102 -1.86 6.93 -3.69
C ARG A 102 -2.74 8.18 -3.65
N ILE A 103 -2.64 9.04 -4.67
CA ILE A 103 -3.43 10.26 -4.78
C ILE A 103 -4.93 9.94 -4.76
N LEU A 104 -5.36 8.91 -5.51
CA LEU A 104 -6.75 8.47 -5.55
C LEU A 104 -7.23 7.95 -4.18
N ALA A 105 -6.41 7.17 -3.46
CA ALA A 105 -6.76 6.70 -2.13
C ALA A 105 -6.95 7.86 -1.13
N PHE A 106 -6.05 8.86 -1.13
CA PHE A 106 -6.21 10.06 -0.32
C PHE A 106 -7.46 10.85 -0.70
N HIS A 107 -7.73 10.97 -2.00
CA HIS A 107 -8.93 11.64 -2.50
C HIS A 107 -10.23 10.94 -2.08
N ALA A 108 -10.26 9.60 -2.14
CA ALA A 108 -11.42 8.78 -1.76
C ALA A 108 -11.83 9.00 -0.30
N ILE A 109 -10.85 9.15 0.60
CA ILE A 109 -11.12 9.48 2.02
C ILE A 109 -11.34 10.97 2.29
N GLY A 110 -11.41 11.80 1.23
CA GLY A 110 -11.65 13.24 1.34
C GLY A 110 -10.48 14.04 1.93
N ARG A 111 -9.24 13.55 1.79
CA ARG A 111 -8.04 14.21 2.32
C ARG A 111 -7.04 14.58 1.21
N LYS A 112 -6.24 15.61 1.49
CA LYS A 112 -5.05 15.95 0.69
C LYS A 112 -3.86 15.16 1.22
N ASP A 113 -3.10 14.55 0.33
CA ASP A 113 -1.88 13.86 0.70
C ASP A 113 -0.83 14.86 1.22
N PRO A 114 -0.22 14.62 2.39
CA PRO A 114 0.74 15.55 2.99
C PRO A 114 2.13 15.55 2.31
N VAL A 115 2.41 14.64 1.37
CA VAL A 115 3.68 14.68 0.62
C VAL A 115 3.72 15.84 -0.39
N GLU A 116 4.92 16.30 -0.73
CA GLU A 116 5.10 17.34 -1.74
C GLU A 116 5.13 16.71 -3.15
N TYR A 117 4.32 17.27 -4.05
CA TYR A 117 4.32 16.96 -5.47
C TYR A 117 4.99 18.06 -6.27
N VAL A 118 5.73 17.69 -7.32
CA VAL A 118 6.46 18.63 -8.20
C VAL A 118 5.56 19.74 -8.73
N ASP A 119 4.37 19.38 -9.23
CA ASP A 119 3.40 20.31 -9.82
C ASP A 119 2.30 20.75 -8.82
N GLY A 120 2.42 20.35 -7.55
CA GLY A 120 1.42 20.56 -6.51
C GLY A 120 0.27 19.55 -6.53
N TRP A 121 -0.46 19.47 -5.42
CA TRP A 121 -1.54 18.48 -5.21
C TRP A 121 -2.67 18.61 -6.22
N GLU A 122 -3.10 19.83 -6.53
CA GLU A 122 -4.26 20.09 -7.36
C GLU A 122 -4.01 19.62 -8.81
N ALA A 123 -2.79 19.79 -9.31
CA ALA A 123 -2.36 19.26 -10.60
C ALA A 123 -2.20 17.74 -10.57
N ALA A 124 -1.60 17.20 -9.50
CA ALA A 124 -1.41 15.76 -9.33
C ALA A 124 -2.75 15.01 -9.25
N LEU A 125 -3.72 15.55 -8.50
CA LEU A 125 -5.09 15.02 -8.39
C LEU A 125 -5.82 15.06 -9.72
N ALA A 126 -5.75 16.18 -10.45
CA ALA A 126 -6.37 16.28 -11.77
C ALA A 126 -5.81 15.22 -12.73
N ASN A 127 -4.49 15.01 -12.72
CA ASN A 127 -3.86 13.95 -13.51
C ASN A 127 -4.33 12.55 -13.08
N ALA A 128 -4.33 12.27 -11.77
CA ALA A 128 -4.73 10.96 -11.24
C ALA A 128 -6.18 10.59 -11.61
N LEU A 129 -7.10 11.55 -11.53
CA LEU A 129 -8.50 11.34 -11.95
C LEU A 129 -8.62 11.02 -13.45
N ILE A 130 -7.86 11.74 -14.30
CA ILE A 130 -7.83 11.48 -15.75
C ILE A 130 -7.26 10.08 -16.05
N GLU A 131 -6.19 9.68 -15.36
CA GLU A 131 -5.60 8.34 -15.54
C GLU A 131 -6.57 7.24 -15.07
N ASN A 132 -7.33 7.47 -14.00
CA ASN A 132 -8.36 6.54 -13.56
C ASN A 132 -9.47 6.37 -14.60
N GLU A 133 -9.97 7.48 -15.18
CA GLU A 133 -10.99 7.44 -16.23
C GLU A 133 -10.51 6.66 -17.48
N LYS A 134 -9.24 6.83 -17.88
CA LYS A 134 -8.66 6.07 -18.99
C LYS A 134 -8.61 4.57 -18.68
N HIS A 135 -8.15 4.23 -17.47
CA HIS A 135 -8.07 2.84 -17.04
C HIS A 135 -9.46 2.17 -17.02
N GLU A 136 -10.46 2.84 -16.46
CA GLU A 136 -11.86 2.37 -16.46
C GLU A 136 -12.45 2.25 -17.87
N ALA A 137 -12.04 3.12 -18.80
CA ALA A 137 -12.43 3.06 -20.20
C ALA A 137 -11.66 2.01 -21.03
N GLY A 138 -10.62 1.38 -20.47
CA GLY A 138 -9.73 0.45 -21.17
C GLY A 138 -8.89 1.10 -22.27
N LEU A 139 -8.55 2.39 -22.11
CA LEU A 139 -7.81 3.22 -23.08
C LEU A 139 -6.34 3.43 -22.69
#